data_AF-A0A645JUF2-F1
#
_entry.id   AF-A0A645JUF2-F1
#
_cell.length_a   1.000
_cell.length_b   1.000
_cell.length_c   1.000
_cell.angle_alpha   90.00
_cell.angle_beta   90.00
_cell.angle_gamma   90.00
#
_symmetry.space_group_name_H-M   'P 1'
#
loop_
_entity.id
_entity.type
_entity.pdbx_description
1 polymer ?
#
loop_
_entity_poly.entity_id
_entity_poly.type
_entity_poly.pdbx_seq_one_letter_code
_entity_poly.pdbx_strand_id
1 'polypeptide(L)'
;MAEHAQFIAHLLDPTEVALIGQADNLADLFFKLRQQAESLRNVGFSAVLPLVREEIRATRNIRNFKSTAEELVLTCSIKSIIIPLLADHVLREANHFLRILELSGQSSPLVSSLGVAEQAGVGGLSSDTMGLNQDFE
;
A
#
# COMPACT_ATOMS: atom_id res chain seq x y z
N MET A 1 -1.28 6.16 -11.71
CA MET A 1 -0.38 6.88 -10.79
C MET A 1 0.96 7.26 -11.44
N ALA A 2 1.61 6.37 -12.20
CA ALA A 2 2.86 6.70 -12.92
C ALA A 2 2.75 7.98 -13.76
N GLU A 3 1.73 8.06 -14.62
CA GLU A 3 1.46 9.24 -15.46
C GLU A 3 1.21 10.51 -14.64
N HIS A 4 0.68 10.38 -13.42
CA HIS A 4 0.45 11.55 -12.56
C HIS A 4 1.78 12.14 -12.10
N ALA A 5 2.71 11.26 -11.73
CA ALA A 5 4.05 11.70 -11.35
C ALA A 5 4.77 12.32 -12.55
N GLN A 6 4.70 11.71 -13.74
CA GLN A 6 5.31 12.28 -14.95
C GLN A 6 4.73 13.64 -15.31
N PHE A 7 3.41 13.81 -15.38
CA PHE A 7 2.88 15.12 -15.78
C PHE A 7 3.22 16.18 -14.72
N ILE A 8 3.23 15.85 -13.42
CA ILE A 8 3.68 16.79 -12.37
C ILE A 8 5.11 17.24 -12.67
N ALA A 9 6.02 16.30 -12.97
CA ALA A 9 7.40 16.62 -13.36
C ALA A 9 7.46 17.60 -14.55
N HIS A 10 6.63 17.40 -15.57
CA HIS A 10 6.58 18.26 -16.76
C HIS A 10 5.96 19.64 -16.54
N LEU A 11 5.18 19.83 -15.47
CA LEU A 11 4.58 21.13 -15.13
C LEU A 11 5.39 21.91 -14.10
N LEU A 12 6.43 21.31 -13.51
CA LEU A 12 7.40 22.00 -12.66
C LEU A 12 8.37 22.82 -13.53
N ASP A 13 8.84 23.93 -12.98
CA ASP A 13 9.94 24.67 -13.59
C ASP A 13 11.22 23.82 -13.59
N PRO A 14 12.06 23.85 -14.65
CA PRO A 14 13.29 23.07 -14.71
C PRO A 14 14.27 23.31 -13.56
N THR A 15 14.14 24.42 -12.82
CA THR A 15 14.95 24.70 -11.62
C THR A 15 14.55 23.85 -10.41
N GLU A 16 13.35 23.25 -10.39
CA GLU A 16 12.83 22.38 -9.32
C GLU A 16 13.37 20.93 -9.42
N VAL A 17 14.68 20.78 -9.67
CA VAL A 17 15.35 19.50 -10.01
C VAL A 17 15.07 18.41 -8.98
N ALA A 18 15.03 18.75 -7.69
CA ALA A 18 14.79 17.79 -6.62
C ALA A 18 13.35 17.23 -6.63
N LEU A 19 12.35 18.04 -7.00
CA LEU A 19 10.95 17.62 -7.10
C LEU A 19 10.73 16.82 -8.38
N ILE A 20 11.34 17.25 -9.49
CA ILE A 20 11.33 16.51 -10.76
C ILE A 20 11.91 15.10 -10.56
N GLY A 21 13.10 15.01 -9.96
CA GLY A 21 13.73 13.71 -9.69
C GLY A 21 12.90 12.81 -8.77
N GLN A 22 12.22 13.37 -7.76
CA GLN A 22 11.28 12.60 -6.93
C GLN A 22 10.08 12.09 -7.73
N ALA A 23 9.50 12.92 -8.57
CA ALA A 23 8.38 12.57 -9.43
C ALA A 23 8.76 11.46 -10.43
N ASP A 24 9.92 11.56 -11.09
CA ASP A 24 10.39 10.54 -12.04
C ASP A 24 10.65 9.20 -11.35
N ASN A 25 11.27 9.20 -10.17
CA ASN A 25 11.48 7.97 -9.39
C ASN A 25 10.14 7.31 -9.00
N LEU A 26 9.12 8.10 -8.64
CA LEU A 26 7.77 7.59 -8.37
C LEU A 26 7.13 7.04 -9.65
N ALA A 27 7.30 7.72 -10.79
CA ALA A 27 6.79 7.23 -12.08
C ALA A 27 7.37 5.85 -12.42
N ASP A 28 8.69 5.71 -12.35
CA ASP A 28 9.40 4.46 -12.60
C ASP A 28 8.92 3.32 -11.69
N LEU A 29 8.70 3.62 -10.41
CA LEU A 29 8.14 2.65 -9.46
C LEU A 29 6.76 2.17 -9.91
N PHE A 30 5.84 3.07 -10.24
CA PHE A 30 4.49 2.67 -10.66
C PHE A 30 4.47 1.97 -12.03
N PHE A 31 5.37 2.30 -12.95
CA PHE A 31 5.50 1.52 -14.20
C PHE A 31 5.94 0.09 -13.91
N LYS A 32 6.91 -0.12 -13.01
CA LYS A 32 7.35 -1.45 -12.60
C LYS A 32 6.22 -2.24 -11.92
N LEU A 33 5.50 -1.60 -10.99
CA LEU A 33 4.38 -2.24 -10.30
C LEU A 33 3.26 -2.64 -11.27
N ARG A 34 2.93 -1.78 -12.24
CA ARG A 34 1.98 -2.09 -13.31
C ARG A 34 2.45 -3.31 -14.12
N GLN A 35 3.72 -3.35 -14.53
CA GLN A 35 4.26 -4.47 -15.30
C GLN A 35 4.20 -5.79 -14.51
N GLN A 36 4.50 -5.75 -13.20
CA GLN A 36 4.35 -6.89 -12.31
C GLN A 36 2.89 -7.32 -12.15
N ALA A 37 1.96 -6.37 -12.04
CA ALA A 37 0.53 -6.68 -11.97
C ALA A 37 0.01 -7.36 -13.24
N GLU A 38 0.49 -6.93 -14.42
CA GLU A 38 0.14 -7.53 -15.70
C GLU A 38 0.63 -8.99 -15.82
N SER A 39 1.83 -9.30 -15.31
CA SER A 39 2.36 -10.67 -15.34
C SER A 39 1.63 -11.61 -14.37
N LEU A 40 1.01 -11.06 -13.32
CA LEU A 40 0.26 -11.80 -12.31
C LEU A 40 -1.26 -11.88 -12.59
N ARG A 41 -1.73 -11.43 -13.76
CA ARG A 41 -3.18 -11.33 -14.05
C ARG A 41 -3.95 -12.66 -13.94
N ASN A 42 -3.28 -13.79 -14.19
CA ASN A 42 -3.90 -15.12 -14.21
C ASN A 42 -3.42 -16.01 -13.05
N VAL A 43 -2.79 -15.45 -12.02
CA VAL A 43 -2.37 -16.22 -10.83
C VAL A 43 -3.37 -16.11 -9.69
N GLY A 44 -3.31 -17.04 -8.75
CA GLY A 44 -4.18 -17.02 -7.56
C GLY A 44 -3.93 -15.82 -6.65
N PHE A 45 -4.98 -15.38 -5.94
CA PHE A 45 -4.97 -14.18 -5.09
C PHE A 45 -3.81 -14.14 -4.06
N SER A 46 -3.43 -15.29 -3.49
CA SER A 46 -2.33 -15.36 -2.51
C SER A 46 -0.98 -14.91 -3.08
N ALA A 47 -0.74 -15.18 -4.38
CA ALA A 47 0.48 -14.77 -5.07
C ALA A 47 0.52 -13.27 -5.38
N VAL A 48 -0.64 -12.60 -5.38
CA VAL A 48 -0.79 -11.16 -5.65
C VAL A 48 -0.67 -10.31 -4.37
N LEU A 49 -0.92 -10.88 -3.19
CA LEU A 49 -0.87 -10.17 -1.91
C LEU A 49 0.44 -9.43 -1.61
N PRO A 50 1.64 -9.97 -1.93
CA PRO A 50 2.89 -9.20 -1.78
C PRO A 50 2.90 -7.95 -2.64
N LEU A 51 2.47 -8.04 -3.90
CA LEU A 51 2.39 -6.91 -4.82
C LEU A 51 1.39 -5.86 -4.34
N VAL A 52 0.23 -6.27 -3.82
CA VAL A 52 -0.76 -5.34 -3.25
C VAL A 52 -0.18 -4.57 -2.07
N ARG A 53 0.60 -5.22 -1.20
CA ARG A 53 1.27 -4.53 -0.08
C ARG A 53 2.31 -3.52 -0.56
N GLU A 54 3.01 -3.83 -1.64
CA GLU A 54 3.94 -2.90 -2.27
C GLU A 54 3.21 -1.71 -2.89
N GLU A 55 2.12 -1.96 -3.63
CA GLU A 55 1.26 -0.93 -4.22
C GLU A 55 0.67 0.01 -3.16
N ILE A 56 0.23 -0.52 -2.01
CA ILE A 56 -0.24 0.31 -0.87
C ILE A 56 0.87 1.25 -0.40
N ARG A 57 2.10 0.74 -0.24
CA ARG A 57 3.24 1.54 0.20
C ARG A 57 3.59 2.62 -0.83
N ALA A 58 3.66 2.25 -2.11
CA ALA A 58 3.91 3.18 -3.21
C ALA A 58 2.83 4.26 -3.30
N THR A 59 1.56 3.87 -3.13
CA THR A 59 0.42 4.79 -3.16
C THR A 59 0.44 5.78 -1.99
N ARG A 60 0.83 5.35 -0.79
CA ARG A 60 1.07 6.30 0.33
C ARG A 60 2.19 7.28 0.01
N ASN A 61 3.27 6.82 -0.60
CA ASN A 61 4.40 7.67 -0.96
C ASN A 61 4.00 8.75 -1.99
N ILE A 62 3.33 8.38 -3.09
CA ILE A 62 2.89 9.37 -4.09
C ILE A 62 1.79 10.28 -3.55
N ARG A 63 0.89 9.79 -2.68
CA ARG A 63 -0.08 10.64 -1.99
C ARG A 63 0.64 11.70 -1.17
N ASN A 64 1.64 11.32 -0.37
CA ASN A 64 2.41 12.28 0.43
C ASN A 64 3.13 13.29 -0.45
N PHE A 65 3.79 12.82 -1.51
CA PHE A 65 4.42 13.70 -2.50
C PHE A 65 3.43 14.71 -3.09
N LYS A 66 2.24 14.25 -3.51
CA LYS A 66 1.18 15.12 -4.05
C LYS A 66 0.66 16.12 -3.02
N SER A 67 0.51 15.70 -1.75
CA SER A 67 0.10 16.59 -0.66
C SER A 67 1.12 17.69 -0.40
N THR A 68 2.42 17.34 -0.39
CA THR A 68 3.49 18.33 -0.28
C THR A 68 3.54 19.25 -1.51
N ALA A 69 3.42 18.69 -2.72
CA ALA A 69 3.42 19.48 -3.94
C ALA A 69 2.24 20.47 -3.98
N GLU A 70 1.04 20.05 -3.56
CA GLU A 70 -0.13 20.92 -3.43
C GLU A 70 0.13 22.08 -2.46
N GLU A 71 0.66 21.80 -1.27
CA GLU A 71 0.99 22.83 -0.28
C GLU A 71 2.02 23.82 -0.84
N LEU A 72 3.05 23.33 -1.53
CA LEU A 72 4.07 24.17 -2.17
C LEU A 72 3.48 25.04 -3.29
N VAL A 73 2.54 24.53 -4.08
CA VAL A 73 1.81 25.31 -5.09
C VAL A 73 0.96 26.40 -4.43
N LEU A 74 0.18 26.05 -3.39
CA LEU A 74 -0.72 26.98 -2.70
C LEU A 74 0.03 28.10 -1.97
N THR A 75 1.23 27.81 -1.45
CA THR A 75 2.08 28.77 -0.75
C THR A 75 3.02 29.55 -1.68
N CYS A 76 2.96 29.30 -2.99
CA CYS A 76 3.89 29.87 -3.97
C CYS A 76 5.37 29.58 -3.65
N SER A 77 5.65 28.44 -3.00
CA SER A 77 6.99 28.03 -2.55
C SER A 77 7.79 27.27 -3.62
N ILE A 78 7.16 26.93 -4.74
CA ILE A 78 7.80 26.32 -5.91
C ILE A 78 7.40 27.06 -7.18
N LYS A 79 8.25 26.95 -8.20
CA LYS A 79 7.94 27.43 -9.55
C LYS A 79 7.31 26.31 -10.36
N SER A 80 6.11 26.55 -10.84
CA SER A 80 5.39 25.61 -11.70
C SER A 80 4.30 26.33 -12.49
N ILE A 81 3.77 25.65 -13.50
CA ILE A 81 2.52 26.03 -14.19
C ILE A 81 1.34 25.18 -13.72
N ILE A 82 1.48 24.49 -12.58
CA ILE A 82 0.44 23.64 -12.00
C ILE A 82 -0.66 24.53 -11.43
N ILE A 83 -1.89 24.37 -11.92
CA ILE A 83 -3.06 25.04 -11.36
C ILE A 83 -3.43 24.36 -10.03
N PRO A 84 -3.69 25.09 -8.93
CA PRO A 84 -4.01 24.50 -7.63
C PRO A 84 -5.12 23.44 -7.66
N LEU A 85 -6.17 23.66 -8.47
CA LEU A 85 -7.26 22.69 -8.65
C LEU A 85 -6.79 21.34 -9.21
N LEU A 86 -5.79 21.35 -10.09
CA LEU A 86 -5.19 20.12 -10.63
C LEU A 86 -4.39 19.38 -9.56
N ALA A 87 -3.66 20.11 -8.71
CA ALA A 87 -2.91 19.52 -7.59
C ALA A 87 -3.85 18.82 -6.60
N ASP A 88 -4.94 19.48 -6.18
CA ASP A 88 -6.01 18.88 -5.37
C ASP A 88 -6.60 17.63 -6.05
N HIS A 89 -6.96 17.75 -7.32
CA HIS A 89 -7.61 16.67 -8.07
C HIS A 89 -6.78 15.37 -8.02
N VAL A 90 -5.49 15.45 -8.38
CA VAL A 90 -4.65 14.25 -8.42
C VAL A 90 -4.29 13.72 -7.04
N LEU A 91 -4.32 14.56 -6.00
CA LEU A 91 -4.21 14.13 -4.62
C LEU A 91 -5.45 13.33 -4.19
N ARG A 92 -6.66 13.81 -4.51
CA ARG A 92 -7.91 13.09 -4.22
C ARG A 92 -7.97 11.73 -4.91
N GLU A 93 -7.50 11.63 -6.14
CA GLU A 93 -7.39 10.35 -6.85
C GLU A 93 -6.43 9.38 -6.15
N ALA A 94 -5.29 9.87 -5.65
CA ALA A 94 -4.34 9.04 -4.89
C ALA A 94 -4.93 8.56 -3.56
N ASN A 95 -5.66 9.43 -2.85
CA ASN A 95 -6.39 9.06 -1.63
C ASN A 95 -7.47 8.00 -1.90
N HIS A 96 -8.23 8.18 -2.99
CA HIS A 96 -9.26 7.24 -3.39
C HIS A 96 -8.66 5.87 -3.72
N PHE A 97 -7.58 5.84 -4.51
CA PHE A 97 -6.90 4.60 -4.87
C PHE A 97 -6.33 3.89 -3.65
N LEU A 98 -5.70 4.62 -2.73
CA LEU A 98 -5.20 4.05 -1.47
C LEU A 98 -6.32 3.38 -0.67
N ARG A 99 -7.49 4.03 -0.58
CA ARG A 99 -8.65 3.47 0.12
C ARG A 99 -9.11 2.15 -0.49
N ILE A 100 -9.16 2.05 -1.82
CA ILE A 100 -9.52 0.80 -2.52
C ILE A 100 -8.52 -0.30 -2.19
N LEU A 101 -7.22 -0.01 -2.23
CA LEU A 101 -6.17 -0.98 -1.96
C LEU A 101 -6.21 -1.48 -0.51
N GLU A 102 -6.42 -0.59 0.46
CA GLU A 102 -6.51 -0.95 1.87
C GLU A 102 -7.74 -1.80 2.19
N LEU A 103 -8.86 -1.60 1.48
CA LEU A 103 -10.02 -2.48 1.57
C LEU A 103 -9.76 -3.85 0.94
N SER A 104 -9.03 -3.88 -0.17
CA SER A 104 -8.72 -5.11 -0.91
C SER A 104 -7.63 -5.95 -0.24
N GLY A 105 -6.70 -5.31 0.47
CA GLY A 105 -5.60 -5.95 1.20
C GLY A 105 -5.98 -6.44 2.60
N GLN A 106 -7.17 -6.06 3.10
CA GLN A 106 -7.75 -6.65 4.30
C GLN A 106 -8.48 -7.94 3.92
N SER A 107 -7.86 -9.09 4.21
CA SER A 107 -8.65 -10.30 4.45
C SER A 107 -9.63 -9.97 5.59
N SER A 108 -10.93 -9.93 5.27
CA SER A 108 -11.98 -9.57 6.21
C SER A 108 -11.82 -10.29 7.56
N PRO A 109 -11.72 -9.58 8.70
CA PRO A 109 -11.64 -10.20 10.02
C PRO A 109 -12.94 -10.91 10.41
N LEU A 110 -14.01 -10.80 9.60
CA LEU A 110 -15.28 -11.49 9.82
C LEU A 110 -15.30 -12.94 9.33
N VAL A 111 -14.27 -13.41 8.61
CA VAL A 111 -14.16 -14.82 8.19
C VAL A 111 -13.30 -15.63 9.16
N SER A 112 -12.39 -15.00 9.91
CA SER A 112 -11.59 -15.69 10.94
C SER A 112 -12.40 -16.06 12.19
N SER A 113 -13.53 -15.41 12.44
CA SER A 113 -14.40 -15.67 13.60
C SER A 113 -15.48 -16.73 13.35
N LEU A 114 -15.63 -17.23 12.12
CA LEU A 114 -16.59 -18.30 11.75
C LEU A 114 -15.91 -19.58 11.22
N GLY A 115 -14.65 -19.83 11.63
CA GLY A 115 -13.92 -21.07 11.35
C GLY A 115 -14.21 -22.15 12.38
N VAL A 116 -15.15 -23.02 12.02
CA VAL A 116 -15.55 -24.29 12.65
C VAL A 116 -14.37 -25.04 13.27
N ALA A 117 -14.49 -25.37 14.55
CA ALA A 117 -13.68 -26.38 15.21
C ALA A 117 -14.04 -27.75 14.63
N GLU A 118 -13.19 -28.31 13.75
CA GLU A 118 -13.34 -29.69 13.31
C GLU A 118 -11.98 -30.38 13.09
N GLN A 119 -11.67 -31.26 14.05
CA GLN A 119 -10.95 -32.55 13.96
C GLN A 119 -9.42 -32.57 13.71
N ALA A 120 -8.68 -32.79 14.80
CA ALA A 120 -7.58 -33.76 14.91
C ALA A 120 -7.47 -34.14 16.40
N GLY A 121 -7.36 -35.38 16.87
CA GLY A 121 -7.34 -36.71 16.28
C GLY A 121 -7.28 -37.69 17.47
N VAL A 122 -7.91 -38.85 17.32
CA VAL A 122 -7.93 -39.93 18.31
C VAL A 122 -6.61 -40.69 18.26
N GLY A 123 -6.01 -40.99 19.42
CA GLY A 123 -5.04 -42.09 19.53
C GLY A 123 -4.09 -42.04 20.73
N GLY A 124 -4.24 -43.01 21.65
CA GLY A 124 -3.09 -43.66 22.29
C GLY A 124 -2.86 -43.44 23.78
N LEU A 125 -3.28 -44.44 24.56
CA LEU A 125 -2.96 -44.71 25.98
C LEU A 125 -1.43 -44.77 26.27
N SER A 126 -0.99 -44.28 27.44
CA SER A 126 -0.37 -45.13 28.50
C SER A 126 0.16 -44.29 29.69
N SER A 127 -0.19 -44.75 30.89
CA SER A 127 0.55 -44.76 32.17
C SER A 127 1.50 -43.60 32.52
N ASP A 128 1.19 -42.84 33.58
CA ASP A 128 1.80 -43.11 34.88
C ASP A 128 1.21 -42.24 36.00
N THR A 129 0.73 -42.94 37.02
CA THR A 129 0.34 -42.41 38.32
C THR A 129 1.54 -42.33 39.24
N MET A 130 1.69 -41.19 39.93
CA MET A 130 2.18 -40.98 41.30
C MET A 130 3.18 -39.81 41.38
N GLY A 131 2.93 -38.87 42.30
CA GLY A 131 4.01 -38.05 42.85
C GLY A 131 3.66 -36.63 43.27
N LEU A 132 2.93 -36.51 44.39
CA LEU A 132 3.15 -35.55 45.48
C LEU A 132 3.07 -34.03 45.22
N ASN A 133 2.06 -33.45 45.87
CA ASN A 133 1.92 -32.06 46.30
C ASN A 133 3.22 -31.49 46.90
N GLN A 134 3.52 -30.22 46.61
CA GLN A 134 3.77 -29.22 47.64
C GLN A 134 3.59 -27.80 47.08
N ASP A 135 2.65 -27.10 47.70
CA ASP A 135 2.28 -25.70 47.50
C ASP A 135 3.39 -24.76 48.01
N PHE A 136 3.57 -23.62 47.34
CA PHE A 136 4.14 -22.41 47.92
C PHE A 136 3.30 -21.21 47.46
N GLU A 137 2.58 -20.65 48.43
CA GLU A 137 1.84 -19.37 48.56
C GLU A 137 1.20 -18.69 47.35
#